data_AF-A0A5C9BX92-F1
#
_entry.id   AF-A0A5C9BX92-F1
#
_cell.length_a   1.000
_cell.length_b   1.000
_cell.length_c   1.000
_cell.angle_alpha   90.00
_cell.angle_beta   90.00
_cell.angle_gamma   90.00
#
_symmetry.space_group_name_H-M   'P 1'
#
loop_
_entity.id
_entity.type
_entity.pdbx_description
1 polymer ?
#
loop_
_entity_poly.entity_id
_entity_poly.type
_entity_poly.pdbx_seq_one_letter_code
_entity_poly.pdbx_strand_id
1 'polypeptide(L)' 'MACEPQIIINGVQLTEAQAMTVRVAVVSFQSNQLSNPNGLGGDEHGRAMARLYGNHANDILDLMGLYQQSAMTP' A
#
# COMPACT_ATOMS: atom_id res chain seq x y z
N MET A 1 -6.43 17.81 -11.00
CA MET A 1 -6.16 16.35 -10.93
C MET A 1 -4.75 16.20 -10.41
N ALA A 2 -4.56 15.52 -9.28
CA ALA A 2 -3.21 15.22 -8.81
C ALA A 2 -2.60 14.14 -9.73
N CYS A 3 -1.34 14.33 -10.13
CA CYS A 3 -0.58 13.32 -10.86
C CYS A 3 -0.34 12.09 -9.94
N GLU A 4 -0.23 10.90 -10.52
CA GLU A 4 0.14 9.69 -9.78
C GLU A 4 1.58 9.81 -9.22
N PRO A 5 1.91 9.09 -8.13
CA PRO A 5 3.22 9.19 -7.48
C PRO A 5 4.36 8.70 -8.38
N GLN A 6 5.53 9.32 -8.25
CA GLN A 6 6.74 8.88 -8.92
C GLN A 6 7.34 7.68 -8.19
N ILE A 7 7.31 6.52 -8.84
CA ILE A 7 7.89 5.28 -8.33
C ILE A 7 9.14 4.95 -9.15
N ILE A 8 10.25 4.68 -8.45
CA ILE A 8 11.52 4.27 -9.05
C ILE A 8 11.85 2.86 -8.55
N ILE A 9 12.01 1.91 -9.47
CA ILE A 9 12.43 0.54 -9.16
C ILE A 9 13.76 0.29 -9.87
N ASN A 10 14.81 0.01 -9.10
CA ASN A 10 16.16 -0.24 -9.62
C ASN A 10 16.65 0.85 -10.60
N GLY A 11 16.37 2.11 -10.30
CA GLY A 11 16.74 3.26 -11.14
C GLY A 11 15.83 3.52 -12.34
N VAL A 12 14.82 2.69 -12.59
CA VAL A 12 13.83 2.89 -13.66
C VAL A 12 12.61 3.61 -13.09
N GLN A 13 12.34 4.81 -13.61
CA GLN A 13 11.13 5.54 -13.29
C GLN A 13 9.93 4.92 -14.01
N LEU A 14 8.89 4.60 -13.26
CA LEU A 14 7.64 4.05 -13.81
C LEU A 14 6.82 5.13 -14.52
N THR A 15 6.06 4.72 -15.53
CA THR A 15 5.00 5.55 -16.12
C THR A 15 3.81 5.67 -15.17
N GLU A 16 2.92 6.63 -15.40
CA GLU A 16 1.69 6.77 -14.58
C GLU A 16 0.84 5.50 -14.56
N ALA A 17 0.69 4.83 -15.71
CA ALA A 17 -0.06 3.57 -15.78
C ALA A 17 0.59 2.44 -14.95
N GLN A 18 1.92 2.40 -14.92
CA GLN A 18 2.66 1.45 -14.09
C GLN A 18 2.54 1.81 -12.59
N ALA A 19 2.61 3.10 -12.24
CA ALA A 19 2.40 3.55 -10.86
C ALA A 19 0.98 3.21 -10.37
N MET A 20 -0.05 3.44 -11.20
CA MET A 20 -1.42 3.00 -10.91
C MET A 20 -1.52 1.48 -10.72
N THR A 21 -0.80 0.70 -11.52
CA THR A 21 -0.78 -0.75 -11.39
C THR A 21 -0.25 -1.18 -10.02
N VAL A 22 0.81 -0.53 -9.53
CA VAL A 22 1.35 -0.77 -8.18
C VAL A 22 0.30 -0.38 -7.12
N ARG A 23 -0.33 0.79 -7.25
CA ARG A 23 -1.40 1.24 -6.34
C ARG A 23 -2.52 0.21 -6.23
N VAL A 24 -3.03 -0.28 -7.36
CA VAL A 24 -4.09 -1.31 -7.40
C VAL A 24 -3.62 -2.62 -6.76
N ALA A 25 -2.38 -3.05 -7.02
CA ALA A 25 -1.83 -4.24 -6.41
C ALA A 25 -1.76 -4.13 -4.88
N VAL A 26 -1.32 -2.98 -4.34
CA VAL A 26 -1.26 -2.74 -2.90
C VAL A 26 -2.66 -2.70 -2.27
N VAL A 27 -3.62 -1.99 -2.88
CA VAL A 27 -5.03 -1.95 -2.43
C VAL A 27 -5.64 -3.35 -2.40
N SER A 28 -5.42 -4.14 -3.46
CA SER A 28 -5.93 -5.50 -3.57
C SER A 28 -5.32 -6.41 -2.51
N PHE A 29 -4.01 -6.34 -2.31
CA PHE A 29 -3.31 -7.12 -1.31
C PHE A 29 -3.79 -6.79 0.11
N GLN A 30 -3.93 -5.49 0.40
CA GLN A 30 -4.47 -5.03 1.67
C GLN A 30 -5.88 -5.55 1.93
N SER A 31 -6.77 -5.41 0.93
CA SER A 31 -8.18 -5.76 1.08
C SER A 31 -8.41 -7.27 1.17
N ASN A 32 -7.66 -8.07 0.40
CA ASN A 32 -7.90 -9.51 0.27
C ASN A 32 -7.12 -10.35 1.29
N GLN A 33 -5.87 -9.98 1.60
CA GLN A 33 -5.01 -10.77 2.48
C GLN A 33 -4.79 -10.11 3.83
N LEU A 34 -4.60 -8.80 3.91
CA LEU A 34 -4.17 -8.13 5.15
C LEU A 34 -5.34 -7.70 6.05
N SER A 35 -6.55 -7.62 5.51
CA SER A 35 -7.79 -7.38 6.27
C SER A 35 -8.16 -8.56 7.20
N ASN A 36 -7.61 -9.75 6.91
CA ASN A 36 -7.74 -10.95 7.73
C ASN A 36 -6.41 -11.23 8.46
N PRO A 37 -6.37 -11.31 9.80
CA PRO A 37 -5.13 -11.59 10.53
C PRO A 37 -4.47 -12.92 10.14
N ASN A 38 -5.23 -13.90 9.62
CA ASN A 38 -4.71 -15.18 9.15
C ASN A 38 -4.56 -15.25 7.61
N GLY A 39 -4.68 -14.13 6.89
CA GLY A 39 -4.69 -14.12 5.42
C GLY A 39 -3.34 -14.49 4.77
N LEU A 40 -2.26 -14.49 5.55
CA LEU A 40 -0.94 -15.00 5.16
C LEU A 40 -0.54 -16.30 5.88
N GLY A 41 -1.48 -16.94 6.57
CA GLY A 41 -1.24 -18.14 7.39
C GLY A 41 -1.68 -17.94 8.84
N GLY A 42 -2.15 -19.03 9.45
CA GLY A 42 -2.66 -19.04 10.83
C GLY A 42 -1.62 -19.36 11.90
N ASP A 43 -0.35 -19.46 11.55
CA ASP A 43 0.74 -19.59 12.53
C ASP A 43 1.22 -18.21 13.02
N GLU A 44 2.15 -18.21 13.96
CA GLU A 44 2.72 -16.97 14.51
C GLU A 44 3.41 -16.14 13.42
N HIS A 45 4.14 -16.80 12.52
CA HIS A 45 4.86 -16.16 11.44
C HIS A 45 3.92 -15.46 10.45
N GLY A 46 2.88 -16.13 9.98
CA GLY A 46 1.89 -15.59 9.06
C GLY A 46 1.14 -14.39 9.64
N ARG A 47 0.72 -14.45 10.90
CA ARG A 47 0.10 -13.30 11.60
C ARG A 47 1.07 -12.12 11.75
N ALA A 48 2.34 -12.40 12.08
CA ALA A 48 3.35 -11.35 12.20
C ALA A 48 3.58 -10.64 10.85
N MET A 49 3.63 -11.40 9.75
CA MET A 49 3.76 -10.84 8.40
C MET A 49 2.52 -10.07 7.97
N ALA A 50 1.30 -10.57 8.25
CA ALA A 50 0.07 -9.87 7.90
C ALA A 50 0.00 -8.49 8.58
N ARG A 51 0.40 -8.41 9.85
CA ARG A 51 0.49 -7.13 10.57
C ARG A 51 1.57 -6.21 9.97
N LEU A 52 2.78 -6.73 9.73
CA LEU A 52 3.90 -5.95 9.21
C LEU A 52 3.59 -5.38 7.82
N TYR A 53 3.11 -6.23 6.91
CA TYR A 53 2.76 -5.82 5.56
C TYR A 53 1.54 -4.91 5.55
N GLY A 54 0.57 -5.12 6.46
CA GLY A 54 -0.61 -4.27 6.58
C GLY A 54 -0.25 -2.83 6.91
N ASN A 55 0.69 -2.65 7.85
CA ASN A 55 1.20 -1.32 8.20
C ASN A 55 1.89 -0.64 7.01
N HIS A 56 2.79 -1.35 6.33
CA HIS A 56 3.48 -0.79 5.16
C HIS A 56 2.54 -0.53 3.98
N ALA A 57 1.50 -1.35 3.80
CA ALA A 57 0.48 -1.10 2.78
C ALA A 57 -0.25 0.23 3.05
N ASN A 58 -0.61 0.53 4.31
CA ASN A 58 -1.18 1.83 4.67
C ASN A 58 -0.19 2.97 4.35
N ASP A 59 1.05 2.88 4.84
CA ASP A 59 2.06 3.92 4.60
C ASP A 59 2.26 4.20 3.11
N ILE A 60 2.31 3.15 2.29
CA ILE A 60 2.45 3.27 0.83
C ILE A 60 1.21 3.92 0.23
N LEU A 61 0.01 3.52 0.61
CA LEU A 61 -1.23 4.10 0.06
C LEU A 61 -1.41 5.57 0.46
N ASP A 62 -0.97 5.96 1.65
CA ASP A 62 -0.91 7.34 2.10
C ASP A 62 0.05 8.16 1.21
N LEU A 63 1.25 7.66 0.94
CA LEU A 63 2.21 8.27 0.02
C LEU A 63 1.67 8.37 -1.42
N MET A 64 0.85 7.40 -1.84
CA MET A 64 0.18 7.42 -3.14
C MET A 64 -1.05 8.35 -3.18
N GLY A 65 -1.39 9.01 -2.06
CA GLY A 65 -2.46 10.00 -1.98
C GLY A 65 -3.87 9.42 -1.78
N LEU A 66 -4.00 8.15 -1.39
CA LEU A 66 -5.30 7.51 -1.16
C LEU A 66 -5.87 7.77 0.25
N TYR A 67 -5.05 8.20 1.20
CA TYR A 67 -5.51 8.73 2.48
C TYR A 67 -5.00 10.16 2.63
N GLN A 68 -5.85 11.12 2.27
CA GLN A 68 -5.64 12.50 2.73
C GLN A 68 -5.94 12.53 4.23
N GLN A 69 -4.89 12.62 5.04
CA GLN A 69 -5.02 12.94 6.44
C GLN A 69 -5.70 14.31 6.54
N SER A 70 -6.93 14.30 7.04
CA SER A 70 -7.65 15.51 7.45
C SER A 70 -6.96 16.08 8.68
N ALA A 71 -5.91 16.87 8.48
CA ALA A 71 -5.43 17.86 9.43
C ALA A 71 -5.47 19.19 8.67
N MET A 72 -6.53 20.00 8.75
CA MET A 72 -6.97 20.76 9.93
C MET A 72 -5.78 21.26 10.77
N THR A 73 -5.24 22.39 10.34
CA THR A 73 -4.75 23.46 11.22
C THR A 73 -5.44 24.74 10.74
N PRO A 74 -5.83 25.66 11.63
CA PRO A 74 -4.92 26.30 12.60
C PRO A 74 -5.14 25.92 14.06
#